data_AF-A0A9X2G0V4-F1
#
_entry.id   AF-A0A9X2G0V4-F1
#
_cell.length_a   1.000
_cell.length_b   1.000
_cell.length_c   1.000
_cell.angle_alpha   90.00
_cell.angle_beta   90.00
_cell.angle_gamma   90.00
#
_symmetry.space_group_name_H-M   'P 1'
#
loop_
_entity.id
_entity.type
_entity.pdbx_description
1 polymer ?
#
loop_
_entity_poly.entity_id
_entity_poly.type
_entity_poly.pdbx_seq_one_letter_code
_entity_poly.pdbx_strand_id
1 'polypeptide(L)'
;MLTYNQPQHTAEDAAEAMRNLVFATRTFADPCDTYWVVSDLAATARRMGQVATQVAAAHRQNLHLAHDHTGSTALGGVKALTAAAHLRRVADLLRQAHTSLDLAAKHSGAIAWYGTVPAPTGKKQFPACQDRRSEATGRQRG
;
A
#
# COMPACT_ATOMS: atom_id res chain seq x y z
N MET A 1 9.89 -17.96 13.50
CA MET A 1 9.92 -18.77 12.27
C MET A 1 8.64 -18.43 11.50
N LEU A 2 8.72 -17.71 10.39
CA LEU A 2 7.55 -17.26 9.63
C LEU A 2 6.97 -18.44 8.85
N THR A 3 5.72 -18.80 9.14
CA THR A 3 4.98 -19.84 8.43
C THR A 3 4.55 -19.28 7.07
N TYR A 4 5.47 -19.19 6.12
CA TYR A 4 5.24 -18.74 4.74
C TYR A 4 4.30 -19.65 3.91
N ASN A 5 3.59 -20.59 4.55
CA ASN A 5 2.96 -21.73 3.88
C ASN A 5 1.43 -21.61 3.73
N GLN A 6 0.86 -20.43 3.99
CA GLN A 6 -0.58 -20.18 3.91
C GLN A 6 -0.85 -18.78 3.32
N PRO A 7 -0.75 -18.59 1.98
CA PRO A 7 -0.95 -17.29 1.35
C PRO A 7 -2.33 -16.68 1.63
N GLN A 8 -3.35 -17.51 1.91
CA GLN A 8 -4.66 -17.05 2.34
C GLN A 8 -4.61 -16.35 3.71
N HIS A 9 -4.05 -16.99 4.74
CA HIS A 9 -3.93 -16.40 6.07
C HIS A 9 -3.13 -15.08 6.04
N THR A 10 -2.03 -15.04 5.29
CA THR A 10 -1.26 -13.78 5.13
C THR A 10 -2.06 -12.68 4.41
N ALA A 11 -2.97 -13.05 3.49
CA ALA A 11 -3.85 -12.08 2.86
C ALA A 11 -4.94 -11.55 3.83
N GLU A 12 -5.41 -12.38 4.75
CA GLU A 12 -6.33 -11.98 5.84
C GLU A 12 -5.65 -11.00 6.78
N ASP A 13 -4.42 -11.29 7.24
CA ASP A 13 -3.62 -10.40 8.08
C ASP A 13 -3.36 -9.05 7.40
N ALA A 14 -3.05 -9.06 6.10
CA ALA A 14 -2.85 -7.84 5.33
C ALA A 14 -4.15 -7.00 5.23
N ALA A 15 -5.30 -7.66 5.06
CA ALA A 15 -6.59 -6.97 5.05
C ALA A 15 -6.92 -6.35 6.42
N GLU A 16 -6.58 -7.03 7.52
CA GLU A 16 -6.73 -6.49 8.87
C GLU A 16 -5.81 -5.30 9.12
N ALA A 17 -4.53 -5.39 8.73
CA ALA A 17 -3.60 -4.27 8.82
C ALA A 17 -4.11 -3.03 8.06
N MET A 18 -4.69 -3.21 6.87
CA MET A 18 -5.31 -2.13 6.10
C MET A 18 -6.55 -1.54 6.80
N ARG A 19 -7.39 -2.37 7.43
CA ARG A 19 -8.53 -1.88 8.23
C ARG A 19 -8.06 -1.03 9.41
N ASN A 20 -7.01 -1.48 10.09
CA ASN A 20 -6.40 -0.74 11.19
C ASN A 20 -5.84 0.60 10.71
N LEU A 21 -5.19 0.62 9.53
CA LEU A 21 -4.71 1.87 8.91
C LEU A 21 -5.88 2.82 8.60
N VAL A 22 -6.96 2.33 7.98
CA VAL A 22 -8.16 3.14 7.70
C VAL A 22 -8.70 3.80 8.98
N PHE A 23 -8.74 3.05 10.09
CA PHE A 23 -9.17 3.60 11.37
C PHE A 23 -8.19 4.66 11.91
N ALA A 24 -6.89 4.38 11.90
CA ALA A 24 -5.85 5.30 12.37
C ALA A 24 -5.81 6.60 11.57
N THR A 25 -6.05 6.55 10.26
CA THR A 25 -6.03 7.73 9.36
C THR A 25 -7.26 8.63 9.46
N ARG A 26 -8.23 8.32 10.32
CA ARG A 26 -9.38 9.21 10.57
C ARG A 26 -8.97 10.56 11.16
N THR A 27 -7.84 10.60 11.85
CA THR A 27 -7.31 11.79 12.49
C THR A 27 -5.79 11.78 12.42
N PHE A 28 -5.20 12.89 12.01
CA PHE A 28 -3.75 13.10 12.10
C PHE A 28 -3.48 14.11 13.21
N ALA A 29 -2.94 13.63 14.33
CA ALA A 29 -2.56 14.51 15.45
C ALA A 29 -1.40 15.43 15.07
N ASP A 30 -0.46 14.93 14.26
CA ASP A 30 0.56 15.72 13.58
C ASP A 30 0.32 15.66 12.06
N PRO A 31 0.10 16.80 11.38
CA PRO A 31 0.00 16.82 9.92
C PRO A 31 1.27 16.38 9.20
N CYS A 32 2.45 16.39 9.84
CA CYS A 32 3.67 15.81 9.26
C CYS A 32 3.57 14.29 9.02
N ASP A 33 2.73 13.58 9.78
CA ASP A 33 2.55 12.12 9.62
C ASP A 33 1.93 11.75 8.26
N THR A 34 1.25 12.70 7.61
CA THR A 34 0.66 12.50 6.28
C THR A 34 1.70 12.13 5.22
N TYR A 35 2.92 12.69 5.30
CA TYR A 35 4.01 12.37 4.39
C TYR A 35 4.44 10.89 4.50
N TRP A 36 4.58 10.39 5.72
CA TRP A 36 4.98 9.01 5.99
C TRP A 36 3.89 8.04 5.52
N VAL A 37 2.63 8.32 5.86
CA VAL A 37 1.50 7.50 5.42
C VAL A 37 1.40 7.44 3.89
N VAL A 38 1.56 8.58 3.18
CA VAL A 38 1.53 8.57 1.70
C VAL A 38 2.71 7.76 1.12
N SER A 39 3.89 7.85 1.72
CA SER A 39 5.06 7.08 1.28
C SER A 39 4.88 5.57 1.48
N ASP A 40 4.32 5.15 2.62
CA ASP A 40 4.01 3.74 2.91
C ASP A 40 2.88 3.21 2.03
N LEU A 41 1.88 4.05 1.70
CA LEU A 41 0.86 3.72 0.72
C LEU A 41 1.44 3.49 -0.68
N ALA A 42 2.43 4.28 -1.10
CA ALA A 42 3.13 4.07 -2.37
C ALA A 42 3.82 2.70 -2.41
N ALA A 43 4.54 2.35 -1.34
CA ALA A 43 5.17 1.04 -1.19
C ALA A 43 4.13 -0.10 -1.16
N THR A 44 3.00 0.11 -0.49
CA THR A 44 1.89 -0.85 -0.40
C THR A 44 1.25 -1.10 -1.76
N ALA A 45 0.97 -0.05 -2.54
CA ALA A 45 0.42 -0.18 -3.89
C ALA A 45 1.31 -1.04 -4.79
N ARG A 46 2.63 -0.82 -4.73
CA ARG A 46 3.62 -1.65 -5.47
C ARG A 46 3.55 -3.12 -5.04
N ARG A 47 3.51 -3.40 -3.73
CA ARG A 47 3.43 -4.77 -3.19
C ARG A 47 2.12 -5.46 -3.59
N MET A 48 0.98 -4.76 -3.49
CA MET A 48 -0.30 -5.28 -3.96
C MET A 48 -0.28 -5.61 -5.46
N GLY A 49 0.41 -4.81 -6.27
CA GLY A 49 0.58 -5.10 -7.70
C GLY A 49 1.37 -6.39 -7.95
N GLN A 50 2.38 -6.67 -7.11
CA GLN A 50 3.12 -7.94 -7.14
C GLN A 50 2.24 -9.11 -6.70
N VAL A 51 1.44 -8.96 -5.63
CA VAL A 51 0.51 -9.99 -5.18
C VAL A 51 -0.53 -10.32 -6.26
N ALA A 52 -1.18 -9.31 -6.86
CA ALA A 52 -2.11 -9.52 -7.97
C ALA A 52 -1.44 -10.24 -9.16
N THR A 53 -0.17 -9.93 -9.40
CA THR A 53 0.64 -10.60 -10.41
C THR A 53 0.88 -12.08 -10.05
N GLN A 54 1.16 -12.40 -8.80
CA GLN A 54 1.39 -13.77 -8.35
C GLN A 54 0.10 -14.60 -8.40
N VAL A 55 -1.03 -14.06 -7.92
CA VAL A 55 -2.33 -14.76 -7.94
C VAL A 55 -2.80 -15.04 -9.38
N ALA A 56 -2.63 -14.09 -10.30
CA ALA A 56 -2.93 -14.32 -11.72
C ALA A 56 -2.06 -15.41 -12.35
N ALA A 57 -0.80 -15.54 -11.93
CA ALA A 57 0.07 -16.62 -12.40
C ALA A 57 -0.40 -17.97 -11.84
N ALA A 58 -0.81 -18.03 -10.58
CA ALA A 58 -1.36 -19.24 -9.96
C ALA A 58 -2.61 -19.76 -10.71
N HIS A 59 -3.52 -18.88 -11.13
CA HIS A 59 -4.67 -19.28 -11.96
C HIS A 59 -4.24 -19.93 -13.29
N ARG A 60 -3.21 -19.38 -13.95
CA ARG A 60 -2.71 -19.92 -15.23
C ARG A 60 -1.97 -21.24 -15.06
N GLN A 61 -1.16 -21.37 -14.00
CA GLN A 61 -0.41 -22.59 -13.70
C GLN A 61 -1.34 -23.77 -13.39
N ASN A 62 -2.46 -23.50 -12.71
CA ASN A 62 -3.44 -24.51 -12.31
C ASN A 62 -4.63 -24.63 -13.27
N LEU A 63 -4.52 -24.10 -14.50
CA LEU A 63 -5.61 -24.06 -15.47
C LEU A 63 -6.18 -25.45 -15.79
N HIS A 64 -5.32 -26.47 -15.82
CA HIS A 64 -5.68 -27.86 -16.08
C HIS A 64 -6.59 -28.48 -15.00
N LEU A 65 -6.65 -27.88 -13.80
CA LEU A 65 -7.51 -28.31 -12.70
C LEU A 65 -8.86 -27.56 -12.66
N ALA A 66 -9.08 -26.62 -13.58
CA ALA A 66 -10.23 -25.73 -13.52
C ALA A 66 -11.48 -26.39 -14.11
N HIS A 67 -12.51 -26.52 -13.27
CA HIS A 67 -13.87 -26.89 -13.66
C HIS A 67 -14.83 -25.79 -13.22
N ASP A 68 -15.94 -25.60 -13.94
CA ASP A 68 -17.04 -24.81 -13.40
C ASP A 68 -17.92 -25.63 -12.45
N HIS A 69 -18.96 -25.00 -11.89
CA HIS A 69 -19.90 -25.65 -10.98
C HIS A 69 -20.69 -26.83 -11.57
N THR A 70 -20.64 -27.04 -12.89
CA THR A 70 -21.25 -28.18 -13.59
C THR A 70 -20.24 -29.28 -13.95
N GLY A 71 -18.95 -29.07 -13.63
CA GLY A 71 -17.87 -29.99 -13.97
C GLY A 71 -17.21 -29.71 -15.33
N SER A 72 -17.62 -28.67 -16.06
CA SER A 72 -17.07 -28.36 -17.39
C SER A 72 -15.66 -27.77 -17.28
N THR A 73 -14.67 -28.46 -17.86
CA THR A 73 -13.27 -27.99 -17.94
C THR A 73 -13.12 -26.78 -18.85
N ALA A 74 -13.85 -26.74 -19.96
CA ALA A 74 -13.79 -25.62 -20.90
C ALA A 74 -14.30 -24.32 -20.24
N LEU A 75 -15.47 -24.39 -19.59
CA LEU A 75 -16.04 -23.23 -18.89
C LEU A 75 -15.21 -22.85 -17.65
N GLY A 76 -14.68 -23.82 -16.92
CA GLY A 76 -13.74 -23.60 -15.81
C GLY A 76 -12.48 -22.87 -16.26
N GLY A 77 -11.88 -23.32 -17.35
CA GLY A 77 -10.68 -22.70 -17.95
C GLY A 77 -10.92 -21.25 -18.37
N VAL A 78 -12.05 -20.96 -19.03
CA VAL A 78 -12.44 -19.57 -19.39
C VAL A 78 -12.55 -18.69 -18.15
N LYS A 79 -13.17 -19.17 -17.07
CA LYS A 79 -13.29 -18.43 -15.81
C LYS A 79 -11.94 -18.14 -15.16
N ALA A 80 -11.05 -19.14 -15.10
CA ALA A 80 -9.71 -18.98 -14.53
C ALA A 80 -8.86 -17.96 -15.32
N LEU A 81 -8.91 -18.01 -16.66
CA LEU A 81 -8.21 -17.04 -17.51
C LEU A 81 -8.78 -15.64 -17.38
N THR A 82 -10.11 -15.51 -17.29
CA THR A 82 -10.79 -14.23 -17.08
C THR A 82 -10.38 -13.61 -15.74
N ALA A 83 -10.35 -14.39 -14.66
CA ALA A 83 -9.86 -13.93 -13.36
C ALA A 83 -8.40 -13.47 -13.42
N ALA A 84 -7.52 -14.24 -14.06
CA ALA A 84 -6.12 -13.87 -14.25
C ALA A 84 -5.95 -12.56 -15.05
N ALA A 85 -6.80 -12.32 -16.04
CA ALA A 85 -6.80 -11.08 -16.82
C ALA A 85 -7.20 -9.86 -15.98
N HIS A 86 -8.26 -9.96 -15.18
CA HIS A 86 -8.67 -8.89 -14.27
C HIS A 86 -7.59 -8.58 -13.22
N LEU A 87 -6.97 -9.60 -12.62
CA LEU A 87 -5.87 -9.43 -11.68
C LEU A 87 -4.67 -8.72 -12.33
N ARG A 88 -4.39 -9.00 -13.61
CA ARG A 88 -3.37 -8.25 -14.35
C ARG A 88 -3.74 -6.81 -14.60
N ARG A 89 -5.02 -6.53 -14.92
CA ARG A 89 -5.51 -5.16 -15.01
C ARG A 89 -5.36 -4.42 -13.67
N VAL A 90 -5.65 -5.08 -12.54
CA VAL A 90 -5.45 -4.51 -11.21
C VAL A 90 -3.97 -4.17 -10.97
N ALA A 91 -3.04 -5.04 -11.34
CA ALA A 91 -1.61 -4.75 -11.22
C ALA A 91 -1.18 -3.50 -12.02
N ASP A 92 -1.74 -3.28 -13.20
CA ASP A 92 -1.47 -2.08 -14.00
C ASP A 92 -2.08 -0.81 -13.39
N LEU A 93 -3.28 -0.91 -12.80
CA LEU A 93 -3.91 0.19 -12.09
C LEU A 93 -3.13 0.56 -10.82
N LEU A 94 -2.65 -0.42 -10.07
CA LEU A 94 -1.81 -0.19 -8.88
C LEU A 94 -0.46 0.44 -9.23
N ARG A 95 0.09 0.12 -10.40
CA ARG A 95 1.31 0.80 -10.91
C ARG A 95 1.05 2.28 -11.20
N GLN A 96 -0.09 2.61 -11.79
CA GLN A 96 -0.50 4.00 -12.01
C GLN A 96 -0.76 4.73 -10.68
N ALA A 97 -1.46 4.06 -9.74
CA ALA A 97 -1.68 4.59 -8.40
C ALA A 97 -0.37 4.86 -7.67
N HIS A 98 0.63 3.98 -7.78
CA HIS A 98 1.97 4.19 -7.22
C HIS A 98 2.62 5.47 -7.76
N THR A 99 2.54 5.73 -9.07
CA THR A 99 3.05 6.99 -9.65
C THR A 99 2.38 8.21 -9.05
N SER A 100 1.05 8.19 -8.89
CA SER A 100 0.31 9.29 -8.25
C SER A 100 0.67 9.46 -6.78
N LEU A 101 0.87 8.35 -6.05
CA LEU A 101 1.29 8.36 -4.65
C LEU A 101 2.72 8.91 -4.49
N ASP A 102 3.64 8.58 -5.40
CA ASP A 102 4.99 9.15 -5.41
C ASP A 102 4.98 10.66 -5.64
N LEU A 103 4.12 11.15 -6.55
CA LEU A 103 3.93 12.59 -6.77
C LEU A 103 3.32 13.25 -5.52
N ALA A 104 2.32 12.63 -4.91
CA ALA A 104 1.73 13.12 -3.67
C ALA A 104 2.77 13.18 -2.53
N ALA A 105 3.63 12.17 -2.39
CA ALA A 105 4.70 12.15 -1.40
C ALA A 105 5.70 13.29 -1.62
N LYS A 106 6.08 13.57 -2.88
CA LYS A 106 6.95 14.71 -3.23
C LYS A 106 6.35 16.04 -2.80
N HIS A 107 5.07 16.26 -3.10
CA HIS A 107 4.39 17.50 -2.70
C HIS A 107 4.19 17.58 -1.17
N SER A 108 3.77 16.49 -0.54
CA SER A 108 3.57 16.41 0.91
C SER A 108 4.86 16.71 1.68
N GLY A 109 6.00 16.16 1.24
CA GLY A 109 7.30 16.44 1.84
C GLY A 109 7.81 17.88 1.63
N ALA A 110 7.22 18.65 0.73
CA ALA A 110 7.54 20.06 0.52
C ALA A 110 6.70 21.00 1.40
N ILE A 111 5.70 20.49 2.13
CA ILE A 111 4.85 21.30 3.00
C ILE A 111 5.58 21.59 4.31
N ALA A 112 5.66 22.88 4.67
CA ALA A 112 6.07 23.29 6.01
C ALA A 112 4.83 23.47 6.89
N TRP A 113 4.60 22.52 7.80
CA TRP A 113 3.55 22.62 8.81
C TRP A 113 4.02 23.47 9.99
N TYR A 114 3.23 24.49 10.36
CA TYR A 114 3.47 25.34 11.53
C TYR A 114 2.41 25.03 12.59
N GLY A 115 2.84 24.80 13.85
CA GLY A 115 1.94 24.46 14.97
C GLY A 115 1.02 25.61 15.42
N THR A 116 1.35 26.84 15.05
CA THR A 116 0.53 28.06 15.16
C THR A 116 0.85 28.95 13.97
N VAL A 117 -0.10 29.79 13.51
CA VAL A 117 0.17 30.77 12.44
C VAL A 117 1.36 31.63 12.86
N PRO A 118 2.48 31.61 12.12
CA PRO A 118 3.66 32.33 12.56
C PRO A 118 3.40 33.84 12.46
N ALA A 119 3.66 34.57 13.55
CA ALA A 119 3.78 36.03 13.48
C ALA A 119 4.92 36.38 12.51
N PRO A 120 4.82 37.45 11.70
CA PRO A 120 5.80 37.80 10.68
C PRO A 120 7.07 38.35 11.36
N THR A 121 7.84 37.45 11.96
CA THR A 121 9.16 37.75 12.48
C THR A 121 10.14 37.11 11.51
N GLY A 122 11.07 37.90 10.96
CA GLY A 122 11.99 37.50 9.89
C GLY A 122 13.02 36.42 10.25
N LYS A 123 12.70 35.50 11.17
CA LYS A 123 13.50 34.33 11.51
C LYS A 123 12.99 33.13 10.71
N LYS A 124 13.90 32.41 10.04
CA LYS A 124 13.59 31.13 9.39
C LYS A 124 13.12 30.14 10.46
N GLN A 125 11.83 29.86 10.54
CA GLN A 125 11.31 28.76 11.34
C GLN A 125 11.60 27.45 10.60
N PHE A 126 12.21 26.50 11.31
CA PHE A 126 12.41 25.15 10.80
C PHE A 126 11.09 24.38 10.87
N PRO A 127 10.74 23.58 9.85
CA PRO A 127 9.51 22.82 9.86
C PRO A 127 9.56 21.75 10.97
N ALA A 128 8.49 21.66 11.77
CA ALA A 128 8.37 20.71 12.89
C ALA A 128 8.60 19.24 12.46
N CYS A 129 8.43 18.92 11.17
CA CYS A 129 8.65 17.59 10.61
C CYS A 129 10.12 17.13 10.62
N GLN A 130 11.09 18.05 10.63
CA GLN A 130 12.52 17.69 10.57
C GLN A 130 13.07 17.21 11.92
N ASP A 131 12.66 17.82 13.03
CA ASP A 131 13.18 17.50 14.37
C ASP A 131 12.79 16.09 14.82
N ARG A 132 11.57 15.62 14.51
CA ARG A 132 11.07 14.29 14.96
C ARG A 132 11.66 13.09 14.22
N ARG A 133 12.16 13.26 12.99
CA ARG A 133 12.84 12.17 12.26
C ARG A 133 14.12 11.73 12.99
N SER A 134 14.82 12.69 13.58
CA SER A 134 16.00 12.47 14.43
C SER A 134 15.64 11.64 15.66
N GLU A 135 14.53 11.96 16.32
CA GLU A 135 14.07 11.30 17.55
C GLU A 135 13.59 9.86 17.32
N ALA A 136 12.79 9.62 16.27
CA ALA A 136 12.30 8.28 15.94
C ALA A 136 13.44 7.34 15.52
N THR A 137 14.44 7.85 14.79
CA THR A 137 15.63 7.09 14.38
C THR A 137 16.58 6.84 15.56
N GLY A 138 16.63 7.76 16.54
CA GLY A 138 17.42 7.62 17.77
C GLY A 138 16.84 6.58 18.74
N ARG A 139 15.51 6.48 18.83
CA ARG A 139 14.84 5.53 19.74
C ARG A 139 14.94 4.06 19.30
N GLN A 140 15.25 3.80 18.03
CA GLN A 140 15.50 2.44 17.50
C GLN A 140 16.96 1.99 17.66
N ARG A 141 17.85 2.83 18.23
CA ARG A 141 19.28 2.53 18.43
C ARG A 141 19.71 2.56 19.92
N GLY A 142 18.77 2.59 20.85
CA GLY A 142 19.00 2.57 22.30
C GLY A 142 18.57 1.28 22.95
#